data_AF-A0A7V1EGU4-F1
#
_entry.id   AF-A0A7V1EGU4-F1
#
_cell.length_a   1.000
_cell.length_b   1.000
_cell.length_c   1.000
_cell.angle_alpha   90.00
_cell.angle_beta   90.00
_cell.angle_gamma   90.00
#
_symmetry.space_group_name_H-M   'P 1'
#
loop_
_entity.id
_entity.type
_entity.pdbx_description
1 polymer ?
#
loop_
_entity_poly.entity_id
_entity_poly.type
_entity_poly.pdbx_seq_one_letter_code
_entity_poly.pdbx_strand_id
1 'polypeptide(L)'
;MLSRKIRFHESGQLLFNIDFFSIYVNINSQPSIFFLRKGVRGFIGLIRTFLAIELPDSILKRLKEVQQELKTCQADVRWVDPNSIHLTLKFLGNIEEKQIESIVKTVEKSVQRTPFFSLKVQGMGGFPDVRNPRVLWIGLEESGFLLSTLQNRLEKELEKIGFKPEDRPFHPHLTLGRVKSNRGKACLVEKLGKYKEEFFGEFEVEGVILFKSDLRPSGPIYTPLKEIRLRGSREKGSGV
;
A
#
# COMPACT_ATOMS: atom_id res chain seq x y z
N MET A 1 10.13 2.96 35.36
CA MET A 1 11.16 2.30 36.18
C MET A 1 11.99 1.41 35.25
N LEU A 2 13.02 1.97 34.60
CA LEU A 2 13.95 1.21 33.73
C LEU A 2 15.29 1.10 34.47
N SER A 3 15.72 -0.12 34.77
CA SER A 3 16.97 -0.42 35.45
C SER A 3 18.17 -0.11 34.55
N ARG A 4 18.93 0.94 34.86
CA ARG A 4 20.18 1.31 34.16
C ARG A 4 21.34 0.46 34.70
N LYS A 5 21.97 -0.36 33.85
CA LYS A 5 23.23 -1.05 34.21
C LYS A 5 24.39 -0.08 34.00
N ILE A 6 24.88 0.51 35.10
CA ILE A 6 26.16 1.22 35.14
C ILE A 6 27.25 0.15 35.26
N ARG A 7 28.26 0.16 34.38
CA ARG A 7 29.48 -0.62 34.56
C ARG A 7 30.65 0.33 34.75
N PHE A 8 31.45 0.09 35.77
CA PHE A 8 32.69 0.79 36.03
C PHE A 8 33.84 0.07 35.31
N HIS A 9 34.72 0.82 34.66
CA HIS A 9 35.96 0.31 34.08
C HIS A 9 37.15 0.88 34.89
N GLU A 10 38.16 0.06 35.18
CA GLU A 10 39.28 0.37 36.10
C GLU A 10 40.19 1.54 35.66
N SER A 11 39.90 2.19 34.53
CA SER A 11 40.64 3.34 33.99
C SER A 11 40.02 4.72 34.32
N GLY A 12 39.04 4.79 35.24
CA GLY A 12 38.42 6.06 35.64
C GLY A 12 37.51 6.66 34.57
N GLN A 13 36.77 5.82 33.82
CA GLN A 13 35.83 6.25 32.79
C GLN A 13 34.41 5.75 33.09
N LEU A 14 33.43 6.63 32.96
CA LEU A 14 32.01 6.31 33.05
C LEU A 14 31.37 6.25 31.66
N LEU A 15 30.71 5.14 31.37
CA LEU A 15 30.03 4.87 30.10
C LEU A 15 28.50 4.84 30.31
N PHE A 16 27.79 5.70 29.59
CA PHE A 16 26.32 5.66 29.52
C PHE A 16 25.89 5.30 28.10
N ASN A 17 25.08 4.23 27.98
CA ASN A 17 24.40 3.89 26.73
C ASN A 17 23.01 4.52 26.74
N ILE A 18 22.76 5.40 25.79
CA ILE A 18 21.44 5.90 25.43
C ILE A 18 21.24 5.51 23.96
N ASP A 19 20.03 5.13 23.55
CA ASP A 19 19.79 4.77 22.16
C ASP A 19 20.31 5.89 21.23
N PHE A 20 21.18 5.49 20.31
CA PHE A 20 21.96 6.30 19.35
C PHE A 20 23.21 7.05 19.83
N PHE A 21 23.55 7.13 21.12
CA PHE A 21 24.77 7.80 21.60
C PHE A 21 25.48 7.05 22.74
N SER A 22 26.82 7.02 22.69
CA SER A 22 27.66 6.65 23.84
C SER A 22 28.27 7.91 24.42
N ILE A 23 28.00 8.19 25.70
CA ILE A 23 28.56 9.35 26.42
C ILE A 23 29.78 8.87 27.21
N TYR A 24 30.91 9.53 26.99
CA TYR A 24 32.13 9.37 27.78
C TYR A 24 32.32 10.57 28.69
N VAL A 25 32.54 10.30 29.98
CA VAL A 25 32.93 11.31 30.97
C VAL A 25 34.30 10.93 31.52
N ASN A 26 35.29 11.78 31.28
CA ASN A 26 36.61 11.67 31.90
C ASN A 26 36.59 12.42 33.24
N ILE A 27 36.83 11.70 34.34
CA ILE A 27 36.72 12.23 35.71
C ILE A 27 38.06 12.69 36.29
N ASN A 28 39.18 12.55 35.58
CA ASN A 28 40.51 12.77 36.17
C ASN A 28 41.22 14.07 35.78
N SER A 29 40.63 14.97 34.98
CA SER A 29 41.05 16.38 34.78
C SER A 29 40.13 17.06 33.76
N GLN A 30 39.63 18.28 34.07
CA GLN A 30 38.73 19.14 33.26
C GLN A 30 37.62 18.40 32.49
N PRO A 31 36.37 18.35 33.00
CA PRO A 31 35.31 17.57 32.38
C PRO A 31 34.98 18.09 30.98
N SER A 32 35.26 17.26 29.97
CA SER A 32 34.90 17.51 28.57
C SER A 32 34.02 16.37 28.07
N ILE A 33 32.84 16.73 27.56
CA ILE A 33 31.86 15.79 27.02
C ILE A 33 32.17 15.60 25.54
N PHE A 34 32.57 14.39 25.16
CA PHE A 34 32.78 14.04 23.75
C PHE A 34 31.57 13.28 23.20
N PHE A 35 30.93 13.87 22.18
CA PHE A 35 29.91 13.19 21.38
C PHE A 35 30.55 12.53 20.18
N LEU A 36 30.88 11.24 20.28
CA LEU A 36 31.24 10.43 19.13
C LEU A 36 29.96 9.93 18.45
N ARG A 37 29.61 10.53 17.31
CA ARG A 37 28.61 9.97 16.39
C ARG A 37 29.11 8.60 15.93
N LYS A 38 28.46 7.52 16.39
CA LYS A 38 28.60 6.22 15.72
C LYS A 38 28.14 6.43 14.27
N GLY A 39 29.08 6.27 13.34
CA GLY A 39 28.92 6.14 11.89
C GLY A 39 27.72 6.85 11.26
N VAL A 40 27.98 7.86 10.43
CA VAL A 40 26.98 8.44 9.52
C VAL A 40 26.54 7.34 8.54
N ARG A 41 25.57 6.51 8.95
CA ARG A 41 24.59 5.97 8.01
C ARG A 41 23.79 7.18 7.59
N GLY A 42 23.95 7.59 6.34
CA GLY A 42 23.14 8.67 5.76
C GLY A 42 21.67 8.44 6.11
N PHE A 43 20.92 9.51 6.33
CA PHE A 43 19.47 9.42 6.50
C PHE A 43 18.92 8.63 5.30
N ILE A 44 18.64 7.35 5.51
CA ILE A 44 18.07 6.53 4.46
C ILE A 44 16.62 6.97 4.38
N GLY A 45 16.28 7.70 3.33
CA GLY A 45 14.91 8.07 3.04
C GLY A 45 14.10 6.80 2.86
N LEU A 46 13.32 6.45 3.88
CA LEU A 46 12.36 5.36 3.78
C LEU A 46 11.11 5.89 3.10
N ILE A 47 10.67 5.20 2.05
CA ILE A 47 9.45 5.51 1.33
C ILE A 47 8.44 4.39 1.51
N ARG A 48 7.18 4.75 1.77
CA ARG A 48 6.10 3.76 1.85
C ARG A 48 5.69 3.35 0.44
N THR A 49 5.65 2.07 0.14
CA THR A 49 5.31 1.56 -1.20
C THR A 49 4.29 0.41 -1.18
N PHE A 50 3.65 0.21 -2.33
CA PHE A 50 2.74 -0.89 -2.59
C PHE A 50 2.66 -1.17 -4.09
N LEU A 51 2.20 -2.37 -4.45
CA LEU A 51 1.90 -2.79 -5.82
C LEU A 51 0.40 -2.70 -6.06
N ALA A 52 0.00 -2.16 -7.22
CA ALA A 52 -1.40 -2.07 -7.60
C ALA A 52 -1.63 -2.14 -9.12
N ILE A 53 -2.88 -2.37 -9.48
CA ILE A 53 -3.42 -2.21 -10.84
C ILE A 53 -4.21 -0.89 -10.86
N GLU A 54 -3.89 -0.01 -11.81
CA GLU A 54 -4.66 1.20 -12.08
C GLU A 54 -5.93 0.89 -12.86
N LEU A 55 -6.93 1.76 -12.72
CA LEU A 55 -8.21 1.66 -13.39
C LEU A 55 -8.25 2.65 -14.56
N PRO A 56 -8.89 2.31 -15.69
CA PRO A 56 -9.09 3.28 -16.76
C PRO A 56 -10.06 4.39 -16.33
N ASP A 57 -9.94 5.56 -16.97
CA ASP A 57 -10.75 6.75 -16.68
C ASP A 57 -12.25 6.50 -16.74
N SER A 58 -12.71 5.59 -17.61
CA SER A 58 -14.11 5.21 -17.73
C SER A 58 -14.67 4.62 -16.43
N ILE A 59 -13.91 3.72 -15.79
CA ILE A 59 -14.25 3.14 -14.50
C ILE A 59 -14.15 4.21 -13.41
N LEU A 60 -13.06 4.98 -13.37
CA LEU A 60 -12.87 6.04 -12.36
C LEU A 60 -14.01 7.06 -12.36
N LYS A 61 -14.49 7.45 -13.54
CA LYS A 61 -15.65 8.33 -13.70
C LYS A 61 -16.92 7.70 -13.10
N ARG A 62 -17.18 6.43 -13.38
CA ARG A 62 -18.33 5.70 -12.81
C ARG A 62 -18.22 5.61 -11.28
N LEU A 63 -17.03 5.35 -10.74
CA LEU A 63 -16.82 5.28 -9.28
C LEU A 63 -17.02 6.65 -8.62
N LYS A 64 -16.64 7.73 -9.29
CA LYS A 64 -16.89 9.10 -8.83
C LYS A 64 -18.39 9.37 -8.71
N GLU A 65 -19.20 8.97 -9.69
CA GLU A 65 -20.67 9.11 -9.64
C GLU A 65 -21.25 8.38 -8.44
N VAL A 66 -20.86 7.12 -8.23
CA VAL A 66 -21.28 6.31 -7.07
C VAL A 66 -20.88 6.98 -5.75
N GLN A 67 -19.64 7.47 -5.63
CA GLN A 67 -19.22 8.19 -4.43
C GLN A 67 -20.04 9.45 -4.19
N GLN A 68 -20.43 10.21 -5.23
CA GLN A 68 -21.29 11.38 -5.05
C GLN A 68 -22.67 10.99 -4.55
N GLU A 69 -23.23 9.90 -5.07
CA GLU A 69 -24.49 9.38 -4.56
C GLU A 69 -24.38 8.95 -3.09
N LEU A 70 -23.32 8.23 -2.70
CA LEU A 70 -23.15 7.83 -1.30
C LEU A 70 -22.93 9.03 -0.36
N LYS A 71 -22.29 10.10 -0.84
CA LYS A 71 -22.07 11.33 -0.06
C LYS A 71 -23.37 12.03 0.33
N THR A 72 -24.48 11.81 -0.38
CA THR A 72 -25.79 12.37 0.02
C THR A 72 -26.28 11.83 1.36
N CYS A 73 -25.76 10.70 1.83
CA CYS A 73 -26.06 10.17 3.16
C CYS A 73 -25.49 11.01 4.32
N GLN A 74 -24.63 12.01 4.02
CA GLN A 74 -23.94 12.84 5.02
C GLN A 74 -23.23 12.01 6.10
N ALA A 75 -22.77 10.83 5.70
CA ALA A 75 -22.10 9.90 6.58
C ALA A 75 -20.66 10.34 6.84
N ASP A 76 -20.18 10.01 8.03
CA ASP A 76 -18.82 10.34 8.45
C ASP A 76 -17.81 9.38 7.81
N VAL A 77 -17.42 9.68 6.58
CA VAL A 77 -16.56 8.83 5.75
C VAL A 77 -15.35 9.62 5.29
N ARG A 78 -14.16 9.08 5.52
CA ARG A 78 -12.95 9.51 4.81
C ARG A 78 -12.96 8.88 3.42
N TRP A 79 -13.43 9.64 2.44
CA TRP A 79 -13.46 9.22 1.04
C TRP A 79 -12.06 9.12 0.46
N VAL A 80 -11.84 8.12 -0.38
CA VAL A 80 -10.67 8.05 -1.27
C VAL A 80 -10.92 9.03 -2.42
N ASP A 81 -9.89 9.76 -2.85
CA ASP A 81 -9.98 10.55 -4.09
C ASP A 81 -10.28 9.58 -5.24
N PRO A 82 -11.37 9.77 -6.02
CA PRO A 82 -11.73 8.89 -7.11
C PRO A 82 -10.53 8.59 -8.03
N ASN A 83 -9.71 9.59 -8.36
CA ASN A 83 -8.56 9.43 -9.26
C ASN A 83 -7.41 8.62 -8.65
N SER A 84 -7.47 8.32 -7.36
CA SER A 84 -6.49 7.51 -6.62
C SER A 84 -7.00 6.10 -6.31
N ILE A 85 -8.21 5.74 -6.75
CA ILE A 85 -8.75 4.39 -6.56
C ILE A 85 -7.99 3.42 -7.46
N HIS A 86 -7.55 2.31 -6.87
CA HIS A 86 -6.78 1.27 -7.52
C HIS A 86 -7.08 -0.07 -6.87
N LEU A 87 -6.73 -1.16 -7.57
CA LEU A 87 -6.73 -2.51 -6.98
C LEU A 87 -5.34 -2.77 -6.39
N THR A 88 -5.23 -2.78 -5.05
CA THR A 88 -3.97 -3.12 -4.38
C THR A 88 -3.69 -4.62 -4.47
N LEU A 89 -2.46 -4.99 -4.85
CA LEU A 89 -2.00 -6.38 -4.91
C LEU A 89 -1.15 -6.77 -3.70
N LYS A 90 -0.28 -5.87 -3.24
CA LYS A 90 0.58 -6.09 -2.05
C LYS A 90 1.07 -4.78 -1.45
N PHE A 91 0.99 -4.64 -0.13
CA PHE A 91 1.69 -3.57 0.58
C PHE A 91 3.14 -4.00 0.87
N LEU A 92 4.10 -3.13 0.55
CA LEU A 92 5.53 -3.37 0.80
C LEU A 92 6.02 -2.62 2.05
N GLY A 93 5.20 -1.71 2.58
CA GLY A 93 5.56 -0.92 3.75
C GLY A 93 6.67 0.08 3.42
N ASN A 94 7.50 0.39 4.40
CA ASN A 94 8.62 1.31 4.23
C ASN A 94 9.83 0.57 3.63
N ILE A 95 10.32 1.03 2.48
CA ILE A 95 11.50 0.50 1.81
C ILE A 95 12.56 1.60 1.68
N GLU A 96 13.82 1.21 1.59
CA GLU A 96 14.88 2.10 1.12
C GLU A 96 14.77 2.27 -0.40
N GLU A 97 15.03 3.47 -0.93
CA GLU A 97 14.96 3.72 -2.38
C GLU A 97 15.85 2.77 -3.19
N LYS A 98 17.00 2.36 -2.65
CA LYS A 98 17.90 1.40 -3.30
C LYS A 98 17.29 0.00 -3.51
N GLN A 99 16.21 -0.34 -2.80
CA GLN A 99 15.51 -1.61 -2.97
C GLN A 99 14.57 -1.61 -4.18
N ILE A 100 14.24 -0.44 -4.75
CA ILE A 100 13.29 -0.31 -5.87
C ILE A 100 13.69 -1.21 -7.04
N GLU A 101 14.94 -1.19 -7.47
CA GLU A 101 15.39 -1.97 -8.62
C GLU A 101 15.25 -3.49 -8.37
N SER A 102 15.59 -3.95 -7.17
CA SER A 102 15.44 -5.37 -6.78
C SER A 102 13.98 -5.80 -6.74
N ILE A 103 13.09 -4.94 -6.22
CA ILE A 103 11.64 -5.17 -6.21
C ILE A 103 11.12 -5.25 -7.65
N VAL A 104 11.47 -4.28 -8.50
CA VAL A 104 11.02 -4.24 -9.91
C VAL A 104 11.43 -5.51 -10.64
N LYS A 105 12.70 -5.93 -10.56
CA LYS A 105 13.18 -7.18 -11.18
C LYS A 105 12.44 -8.42 -10.66
N THR A 106 12.05 -8.42 -9.40
CA THR A 106 11.29 -9.54 -8.79
C THR A 106 9.84 -9.56 -9.28
N VAL A 107 9.21 -8.39 -9.39
CA VAL A 107 7.85 -8.24 -9.93
C VAL A 107 7.84 -8.59 -11.42
N GLU A 108 8.83 -8.16 -12.21
CA GLU A 108 8.99 -8.51 -13.64
C GLU A 108 8.94 -10.02 -13.88
N LYS A 109 9.69 -10.82 -13.10
CA LYS A 109 9.65 -12.28 -13.17
C LYS A 109 8.26 -12.86 -12.92
N SER A 110 7.47 -12.19 -12.08
CA SER A 110 6.11 -12.60 -11.75
C SER A 110 5.13 -12.26 -12.86
N VAL A 111 5.20 -11.05 -13.41
CA VAL A 111 4.25 -10.55 -14.42
C VAL A 111 4.50 -11.09 -15.83
N GLN A 112 5.75 -11.40 -16.20
CA GLN A 112 6.09 -11.96 -17.51
C GLN A 112 5.49 -13.36 -17.76
N ARG A 113 4.95 -13.99 -16.72
CA ARG A 113 4.26 -15.29 -16.79
C ARG A 113 2.74 -15.15 -16.78
N THR A 114 2.21 -13.94 -16.94
CA THR A 114 0.78 -13.65 -16.92
C THR A 114 0.43 -12.91 -18.20
N PRO A 115 -0.53 -13.39 -19.02
CA PRO A 115 -1.00 -12.65 -20.18
C PRO A 115 -1.81 -11.42 -19.75
N PHE A 116 -2.17 -10.56 -20.70
CA PHE A 116 -3.25 -9.60 -20.44
C PHE A 116 -4.55 -10.35 -20.11
N PHE A 117 -5.35 -9.80 -19.22
CA PHE A 117 -6.61 -10.41 -18.78
C PHE A 117 -7.63 -9.37 -18.39
N SER A 118 -8.90 -9.75 -18.45
CA SER A 118 -10.01 -8.85 -18.20
C SER A 118 -10.52 -8.95 -16.76
N LEU A 119 -10.82 -7.81 -16.14
CA LEU A 119 -11.48 -7.71 -14.84
C LEU A 119 -12.82 -7.00 -14.96
N LYS A 120 -13.86 -7.63 -14.42
CA LYS A 120 -15.18 -7.03 -14.24
C LYS A 120 -15.22 -6.30 -12.92
N VAL A 121 -15.69 -5.06 -12.95
CA VAL A 121 -15.91 -4.24 -11.76
C VAL A 121 -17.38 -4.35 -11.41
N GLN A 122 -17.68 -5.11 -10.36
CA GLN A 122 -19.06 -5.48 -10.03
C GLN A 122 -19.28 -5.57 -8.53
N GLY A 123 -20.47 -5.15 -8.12
CA GLY A 123 -20.99 -5.32 -6.78
C GLY A 123 -20.34 -4.40 -5.75
N MET A 124 -21.15 -3.98 -4.78
CA MET A 124 -20.70 -3.16 -3.66
C MET A 124 -20.83 -3.90 -2.34
N GLY A 125 -19.89 -3.62 -1.45
CA GLY A 125 -19.90 -4.20 -0.13
C GLY A 125 -19.19 -3.33 0.90
N GLY A 126 -18.96 -3.94 2.06
CA GLY A 126 -18.16 -3.34 3.10
C GLY A 126 -17.51 -4.34 4.02
N PHE A 127 -16.36 -3.95 4.58
CA PHE A 127 -15.65 -4.74 5.58
C PHE A 127 -15.89 -4.21 7.00
N PRO A 128 -15.96 -5.08 8.03
CA PRO A 128 -15.90 -6.53 7.94
C PRO A 128 -17.16 -7.15 7.30
N ASP A 129 -18.30 -6.47 7.38
CA ASP A 129 -19.53 -6.86 6.72
C ASP A 129 -20.39 -5.63 6.37
N VAL A 130 -21.38 -5.82 5.49
CA VAL A 130 -22.24 -4.76 4.95
C VAL A 130 -23.13 -4.12 6.02
N ARG A 131 -23.47 -4.81 7.11
CA ARG A 131 -24.36 -4.26 8.16
C ARG A 131 -23.63 -3.25 9.04
N ASN A 132 -22.31 -3.39 9.19
CA ASN A 132 -21.48 -2.48 9.97
C ASN A 132 -20.14 -2.16 9.29
N PRO A 133 -20.17 -1.48 8.13
CA PRO A 133 -18.98 -1.29 7.32
C PRO A 133 -18.06 -0.24 7.96
N ARG A 134 -16.78 -0.58 8.05
CA ARG A 134 -15.64 0.32 8.31
C ARG A 134 -14.94 0.74 7.02
N VAL A 135 -15.03 -0.10 5.98
CA VAL A 135 -14.51 0.17 4.64
C VAL A 135 -15.65 -0.07 3.66
N LEU A 136 -15.90 0.89 2.77
CA LEU A 136 -16.80 0.77 1.63
C LEU A 136 -15.99 0.39 0.40
N TRP A 137 -16.43 -0.60 -0.37
CA TRP A 137 -15.68 -1.07 -1.52
C TRP A 137 -16.58 -1.54 -2.68
N ILE A 138 -15.99 -1.61 -3.88
CA ILE A 138 -16.54 -2.29 -5.07
C ILE A 138 -15.70 -3.53 -5.38
N GLY A 139 -16.35 -4.64 -5.72
CA GLY A 139 -15.69 -5.90 -6.02
C GLY A 139 -15.03 -5.91 -7.40
N LEU A 140 -14.05 -6.80 -7.59
CA LEU A 140 -13.60 -7.19 -8.91
C LEU A 140 -13.73 -8.70 -9.08
N GLU A 141 -14.21 -9.10 -10.24
CA GLU A 141 -14.36 -10.49 -10.64
C GLU A 141 -13.55 -10.75 -11.91
N GLU A 142 -13.04 -11.97 -12.02
CA GLU A 142 -12.45 -12.49 -13.25
C GLU A 142 -13.11 -13.82 -13.61
N SER A 143 -13.22 -14.11 -14.91
CA SER A 143 -13.78 -15.37 -15.40
C SER A 143 -12.87 -16.58 -15.15
N GLY A 144 -11.61 -16.33 -14.74
CA GLY A 144 -10.56 -17.34 -14.57
C GLY A 144 -9.87 -17.24 -13.22
N PHE A 145 -8.55 -17.43 -13.21
CA PHE A 145 -7.73 -17.39 -12.00
C PHE A 145 -6.44 -16.57 -12.18
N LEU A 146 -6.38 -15.68 -13.17
CA LEU A 146 -5.15 -14.98 -13.54
C LEU A 146 -4.77 -13.92 -12.50
N LEU A 147 -5.71 -13.16 -11.96
CA LEU A 147 -5.49 -12.19 -10.90
C LEU A 147 -5.02 -12.88 -9.61
N SER A 148 -5.73 -13.91 -9.17
CA SER A 148 -5.36 -14.66 -7.97
C SER A 148 -4.02 -15.39 -8.13
N THR A 149 -3.74 -15.94 -9.30
CA THR A 149 -2.44 -16.56 -9.62
C THR A 149 -1.31 -15.52 -9.65
N LEU A 150 -1.56 -14.35 -10.24
CA LEU A 150 -0.60 -13.24 -10.25
C LEU A 150 -0.29 -12.78 -8.82
N GLN A 151 -1.32 -12.54 -8.00
CA GLN A 151 -1.13 -12.08 -6.63
C GLN A 151 -0.36 -13.10 -5.78
N ASN A 152 -0.73 -14.39 -5.85
CA ASN A 152 -0.01 -15.46 -5.16
C ASN A 152 1.46 -15.56 -5.60
N ARG A 153 1.74 -15.33 -6.89
CA ARG A 153 3.11 -15.34 -7.41
C ARG A 153 3.91 -14.14 -6.90
N LEU A 154 3.31 -12.95 -6.88
CA LEU A 154 3.92 -11.75 -6.31
C LEU A 154 4.28 -11.96 -4.84
N GLU A 155 3.38 -12.52 -4.03
CA GLU A 155 3.64 -12.86 -2.63
C GLU A 155 4.86 -13.77 -2.49
N LYS A 156 4.89 -14.90 -3.22
CA LYS A 156 5.98 -15.88 -3.16
C LYS A 156 7.33 -15.33 -3.61
N GLU A 157 7.37 -14.53 -4.67
CA GLU A 157 8.63 -13.99 -5.18
C GLU A 157 9.15 -12.85 -4.29
N LEU A 158 8.26 -12.02 -3.74
CA LEU A 158 8.64 -10.90 -2.87
C LEU A 158 9.05 -11.39 -1.46
N GLU A 159 8.51 -12.51 -1.00
CA GLU A 159 8.96 -13.17 0.24
C GLU A 159 10.45 -13.54 0.18
N LYS A 160 10.95 -14.00 -0.98
CA LYS A 160 12.36 -14.37 -1.17
C LYS A 160 13.33 -13.20 -0.98
N ILE A 161 12.84 -11.96 -1.09
CA ILE A 161 13.64 -10.74 -0.87
C ILE A 161 13.25 -10.00 0.42
N GLY A 162 12.51 -10.67 1.31
CA GLY A 162 12.26 -10.21 2.68
C GLY A 162 10.90 -9.55 2.93
N PHE A 163 9.98 -9.53 1.96
CA PHE A 163 8.62 -9.02 2.17
C PHE A 163 7.68 -10.13 2.63
N LYS A 164 7.32 -10.13 3.90
CA LYS A 164 6.42 -11.13 4.47
C LYS A 164 5.08 -11.22 3.71
N PRO A 165 4.49 -12.41 3.57
CA PRO A 165 3.14 -12.57 3.08
C PRO A 165 2.11 -11.85 3.96
N GLU A 166 1.01 -11.42 3.35
CA GLU A 166 -0.16 -10.93 4.09
C GLU A 166 -0.88 -12.10 4.76
N ASP A 167 -1.28 -11.94 6.04
CA ASP A 167 -1.96 -13.00 6.80
C ASP A 167 -3.40 -13.24 6.32
N ARG A 168 -4.00 -12.25 5.66
CA ARG A 168 -5.41 -12.28 5.25
C ARG A 168 -5.54 -12.76 3.82
N PRO A 169 -6.59 -13.54 3.50
CA PRO A 169 -6.89 -13.90 2.13
C PRO A 169 -7.00 -12.65 1.24
N PHE A 170 -6.49 -12.77 0.02
CA PHE A 170 -6.63 -11.73 -0.97
C PHE A 170 -8.08 -11.63 -1.44
N HIS A 171 -8.70 -10.48 -1.18
CA HIS A 171 -10.04 -10.14 -1.65
C HIS A 171 -9.91 -8.97 -2.63
N PRO A 172 -10.06 -9.15 -3.95
CA PRO A 172 -9.99 -8.07 -4.92
C PRO A 172 -11.08 -7.03 -4.65
N HIS A 173 -10.67 -5.80 -4.33
CA HIS A 173 -11.62 -4.73 -4.03
C HIS A 173 -11.05 -3.35 -4.34
N LEU A 174 -11.94 -2.44 -4.72
CA LEU A 174 -11.68 -1.02 -4.93
C LEU A 174 -12.20 -0.24 -3.73
N THR A 175 -11.31 0.28 -2.90
CA THR A 175 -11.72 1.01 -1.70
C THR A 175 -12.30 2.38 -2.08
N LEU A 176 -13.58 2.62 -1.76
CA LEU A 176 -14.23 3.91 -1.96
C LEU A 176 -14.04 4.87 -0.79
N GLY A 177 -14.01 4.35 0.43
CA GLY A 177 -13.95 5.18 1.62
C GLY A 177 -13.90 4.39 2.92
N ARG A 178 -13.53 5.09 3.99
CA ARG A 178 -13.42 4.51 5.34
C ARG A 178 -14.34 5.23 6.30
N VAL A 179 -15.32 4.52 6.83
CA VAL A 179 -16.32 5.03 7.76
C VAL A 179 -15.67 5.28 9.13
N LYS A 180 -15.91 6.45 9.71
CA LYS A 180 -15.29 6.91 10.97
C LYS A 180 -16.21 6.85 12.18
N SER A 181 -17.52 6.97 11.97
CA SER A 181 -18.52 6.89 13.04
C SER A 181 -19.84 6.28 12.54
N ASN A 182 -20.83 6.17 13.43
CA ASN A 182 -22.15 5.65 13.08
C ASN A 182 -23.05 6.67 12.35
N ARG A 183 -22.62 7.93 12.25
CA ARG A 183 -23.37 9.00 11.57
C ARG A 183 -23.61 8.65 10.11
N GLY A 184 -24.87 8.72 9.67
CA GLY A 184 -25.28 8.45 8.28
C GLY A 184 -25.08 7.01 7.81
N LYS A 185 -24.65 6.09 8.71
CA LYS A 185 -24.30 4.71 8.34
C LYS A 185 -25.49 3.91 7.84
N ALA A 186 -26.68 4.07 8.43
CA ALA A 186 -27.88 3.35 7.99
C ALA A 186 -28.21 3.63 6.50
N CYS A 187 -28.12 4.89 6.08
CA CYS A 187 -28.28 5.28 4.68
C CYS A 187 -27.21 4.64 3.77
N LEU A 188 -25.94 4.58 4.22
CA LEU A 188 -24.91 3.88 3.46
C LEU A 188 -25.24 2.41 3.26
N VAL A 189 -25.67 1.72 4.33
CA VAL A 189 -26.03 0.29 4.28
C VAL A 189 -27.19 0.05 3.31
N GLU A 190 -28.22 0.91 3.34
CA GLU A 190 -29.33 0.83 2.38
C GLU A 190 -28.85 1.00 0.93
N LYS A 191 -28.02 2.03 0.66
CA LYS A 191 -27.48 2.28 -0.69
C LYS A 191 -26.56 1.16 -1.16
N LEU A 192 -25.71 0.61 -0.29
CA LEU A 192 -24.88 -0.56 -0.63
C LEU A 192 -25.74 -1.74 -1.09
N GLY A 193 -26.91 -1.95 -0.48
CA GLY A 193 -27.85 -2.98 -0.89
C GLY A 193 -28.35 -2.81 -2.34
N LYS A 194 -28.53 -1.57 -2.80
CA LYS A 194 -28.97 -1.26 -4.18
C LYS A 194 -27.91 -1.63 -5.21
N TYR A 195 -26.63 -1.51 -4.84
CA TYR A 195 -25.50 -1.77 -5.74
C TYR A 195 -24.85 -3.13 -5.54
N LYS A 196 -25.47 -4.03 -4.78
CA LYS A 196 -24.87 -5.31 -4.41
C LYS A 196 -24.42 -6.13 -5.63
N GLU A 197 -25.17 -6.07 -6.72
CA GLU A 197 -24.90 -6.81 -7.97
C GLU A 197 -24.63 -5.88 -9.18
N GLU A 198 -24.51 -4.56 -8.95
CA GLU A 198 -24.35 -3.56 -10.01
C GLU A 198 -23.05 -3.79 -10.80
N PHE A 199 -23.15 -3.75 -12.12
CA PHE A 199 -22.00 -3.80 -13.02
C PHE A 199 -21.52 -2.38 -13.35
N PHE A 200 -20.27 -2.08 -13.00
CA PHE A 200 -19.66 -0.76 -13.20
C PHE A 200 -18.78 -0.67 -14.46
N GLY A 201 -18.53 -1.81 -15.11
CA GLY A 201 -17.74 -1.92 -16.32
C GLY A 201 -16.70 -3.02 -16.25
N GLU A 202 -15.92 -3.14 -17.31
CA GLU A 202 -14.87 -4.14 -17.47
C GLU A 202 -13.64 -3.48 -18.10
N PHE A 203 -12.45 -3.95 -17.75
CA PHE A 203 -11.20 -3.42 -18.28
C PHE A 203 -10.12 -4.49 -18.40
N GLU A 204 -9.21 -4.30 -19.35
CA GLU A 204 -8.04 -5.14 -19.52
C GLU A 204 -6.91 -4.69 -18.57
N VAL A 205 -6.33 -5.66 -17.86
CA VAL A 205 -5.14 -5.47 -17.05
C VAL A 205 -3.91 -5.68 -17.93
N GLU A 206 -3.16 -4.61 -18.15
CA GLU A 206 -1.93 -4.64 -18.96
C GLU A 206 -0.65 -4.67 -18.13
N GLY A 207 -0.73 -4.36 -16.83
CA GLY A 207 0.45 -4.21 -15.99
C GLY A 207 0.15 -4.02 -14.50
N VAL A 208 1.24 -3.99 -13.73
CA VAL A 208 1.28 -3.68 -12.31
C VAL A 208 2.17 -2.46 -12.12
N ILE A 209 1.80 -1.59 -11.19
CA ILE A 209 2.55 -0.38 -10.87
C ILE A 209 3.06 -0.46 -9.43
N LEU A 210 4.34 -0.15 -9.25
CA LEU A 210 4.92 0.15 -7.96
C LEU A 210 4.65 1.63 -7.62
N PHE A 211 3.88 1.87 -6.58
CA PHE A 211 3.57 3.21 -6.10
C PHE A 211 4.37 3.56 -4.85
N LYS A 212 4.72 4.84 -4.74
CA LYS A 212 5.01 5.52 -3.47
C LYS A 212 3.71 6.06 -2.88
N SER A 213 3.56 5.97 -1.55
CA SER A 213 2.45 6.56 -0.80
C SER A 213 2.97 7.60 0.19
N ASP A 214 2.67 8.87 -0.08
CA ASP A 214 2.92 9.98 0.85
C ASP A 214 1.65 10.27 1.66
N LEU A 215 1.68 9.99 2.96
CA LEU A 215 0.54 10.24 3.84
C LEU A 215 0.42 11.74 4.13
N ARG A 216 -0.73 12.34 3.81
CA ARG A 216 -1.07 13.72 4.19
C ARG A 216 -2.36 13.77 5.02
N PRO A 217 -2.58 14.86 5.78
CA PRO A 217 -3.85 15.07 6.49
C PRO A 217 -5.07 14.98 5.56
N SER A 218 -4.96 15.54 4.34
CA SER A 218 -6.01 15.52 3.32
C SER A 218 -6.28 14.15 2.72
N GLY A 219 -5.32 13.22 2.77
CA GLY A 219 -5.35 12.00 1.98
C GLY A 219 -3.94 11.48 1.71
N PRO A 220 -3.76 10.18 1.43
CA PRO A 220 -2.52 9.75 0.80
C PRO A 220 -2.42 10.33 -0.62
N ILE A 221 -1.22 10.71 -1.02
CA ILE A 221 -0.88 10.97 -2.43
C ILE A 221 -0.09 9.76 -2.93
N TYR A 222 -0.48 9.24 -4.08
CA TYR A 222 0.23 8.15 -4.73
C TYR A 222 1.05 8.68 -5.90
N THR A 223 2.29 8.23 -6.00
CA THR A 223 3.19 8.56 -7.11
C THR A 223 3.66 7.27 -7.75
N PRO A 224 3.42 7.07 -9.06
CA PRO A 224 3.93 5.90 -9.76
C PRO A 224 5.46 5.98 -9.81
N LEU A 225 6.13 4.93 -9.34
CA LEU A 225 7.59 4.80 -9.40
C LEU A 225 8.01 3.97 -10.61
N LYS A 226 7.27 2.89 -10.89
CA LYS A 226 7.55 2.00 -12.02
C LYS A 226 6.30 1.28 -12.50
N GLU A 227 6.04 1.38 -13.79
CA GLU A 227 5.09 0.51 -14.49
C GLU A 227 5.79 -0.75 -14.98
N ILE A 228 5.15 -1.89 -14.76
CA ILE A 228 5.70 -3.21 -15.09
C ILE A 228 4.62 -3.99 -15.85
N ARG A 229 4.84 -4.16 -17.16
CA ARG A 229 3.83 -4.76 -18.04
C ARG A 229 3.76 -6.27 -17.87
N LEU A 230 2.54 -6.79 -17.95
CA LEU A 230 2.26 -8.20 -18.13
C LEU A 230 2.75 -8.66 -19.51
N ARG A 231 2.76 -9.98 -19.74
CA ARG A 231 3.12 -10.58 -21.03
C ARG A 231 1.97 -10.42 -22.02
N GLY A 232 1.86 -9.27 -22.68
CA GLY A 232 0.93 -9.07 -23.79
C GLY A 232 1.64 -8.62 -25.06
N SER A 233 1.24 -9.19 -26.18
CA SER A 233 1.60 -8.70 -27.51
C SER A 233 0.69 -7.54 -27.87
N ARG A 234 1.16 -6.29 -27.74
CA ARG A 234 0.86 -5.34 -28.81
C ARG A 234 1.99 -5.49 -29.81
N GLU A 235 1.80 -6.33 -30.82
CA GLU A 235 2.54 -6.12 -32.05
C GLU A 235 2.27 -4.66 -32.43
N LYS A 236 3.28 -3.81 -32.27
CA LYS A 236 3.29 -2.54 -32.99
C LYS A 236 3.39 -2.97 -34.45
N GLY A 237 2.24 -3.09 -35.12
CA GLY A 237 2.19 -3.01 -36.56
C GLY A 237 2.83 -1.68 -36.93
N SER A 238 4.09 -1.72 -37.32
CA SER A 238 4.71 -0.69 -38.13
C SER A 238 3.85 -0.59 -39.38
N GLY A 239 2.92 0.37 -39.37
CA GLY A 239 2.19 0.78 -40.56
C GLY A 239 3.22 1.21 -41.59
N VAL A 240 3.15 0.55 -42.73
CA VAL A 240 3.82 0.88 -43.99
C VAL A 240 3.52 2.31 -44.38
#